data_AF-Q5SZE2-F1
#
_entry.id   AF-Q5SZE2-F1
#
_cell.length_a   1.000
_cell.length_b   1.000
_cell.length_c   1.000
_cell.angle_alpha   90.00
_cell.angle_beta   90.00
_cell.angle_gamma   90.00
#
_symmetry.space_group_name_H-M   'P 1'
#
loop_
_entity.id
_entity.type
_entity.pdbx_description
1 polymer ?
#
loop_
_entity_poly.entity_id
_entity_poly.type
_entity_poly.pdbx_seq_one_letter_code
_entity_poly.pdbx_strand_id
1 'polypeptide(L)'
;MLQTLYDYFWWERLWLPVNLTWADLEDRDGRVYAKASDLYITLPLALLFLIVRYFFELYVATPLAALLNIKEKTRLRAPPNATLEHFYLTSGKQPKQVEVELLSRQSGLSGRQVERWFRRRRNQDRPS
;
A
#
# COMPACT_ATOMS: atom_id res chain seq x y z
N MET A 1 -22.35 14.27 -24.42
CA MET A 1 -20.92 13.99 -24.10
C MET A 1 -20.68 12.54 -23.69
N LEU A 2 -21.47 11.94 -22.79
CA LEU A 2 -21.27 10.53 -22.42
C LEU A 2 -21.62 9.55 -23.56
N GLN A 3 -22.70 9.82 -24.32
CA GLN A 3 -23.07 9.02 -25.50
C GLN A 3 -22.00 9.08 -26.59
N THR A 4 -21.46 10.26 -26.89
CA THR A 4 -20.38 10.41 -27.89
C THR A 4 -19.10 9.66 -27.50
N LEU A 5 -18.79 9.57 -26.20
CA LEU A 5 -17.66 8.78 -25.71
C LEU A 5 -17.96 7.27 -25.75
N TYR A 6 -19.20 6.88 -25.46
CA TYR A 6 -19.67 5.50 -25.56
C TYR A 6 -19.60 5.00 -27.00
N ASP A 7 -20.10 5.77 -27.97
CA ASP A 7 -20.09 5.43 -29.39
C ASP A 7 -18.65 5.32 -29.94
N TYR A 8 -17.75 6.21 -29.47
CA TYR A 8 -16.33 6.15 -29.84
C TYR A 8 -15.63 4.94 -29.21
N PHE A 9 -15.94 4.62 -27.95
CA PHE A 9 -15.38 3.45 -27.26
C PHE A 9 -15.86 2.14 -27.88
N TRP A 10 -17.14 2.04 -28.25
CA TRP A 10 -17.74 0.87 -28.90
C TRP A 10 -17.63 0.89 -30.43
N TRP A 11 -16.67 1.62 -30.98
CA TRP A 11 -16.49 1.67 -32.42
C TRP A 11 -16.09 0.30 -32.98
N GLU A 12 -16.90 -0.23 -33.91
CA GLU A 12 -16.81 -1.60 -34.45
C GLU A 12 -15.41 -1.98 -34.91
N ARG A 13 -14.71 -1.09 -35.62
CA ARG A 13 -13.40 -1.38 -36.22
C ARG A 13 -12.28 -1.57 -35.19
N LEU A 14 -12.49 -1.13 -33.95
CA LEU A 14 -11.51 -1.28 -32.86
C LEU A 14 -11.58 -2.66 -32.22
N TRP A 15 -12.77 -3.26 -32.18
CA TRP A 15 -13.04 -4.51 -31.47
C TRP A 15 -13.33 -5.70 -32.40
N LEU A 16 -13.82 -5.45 -33.61
CA LEU A 16 -14.33 -6.47 -34.54
C LEU A 16 -13.51 -6.50 -35.85
N PRO A 17 -13.39 -7.68 -36.49
CA PRO A 17 -12.75 -7.81 -37.80
C PRO A 17 -13.56 -7.13 -38.92
N VAL A 18 -12.93 -6.90 -40.08
CA VAL A 18 -13.39 -6.02 -41.19
C VAL A 18 -14.79 -6.32 -41.75
N ASN A 19 -15.40 -7.47 -41.44
CA ASN A 19 -16.71 -7.90 -41.96
C ASN A 19 -17.74 -8.23 -40.86
N LEU A 20 -17.57 -7.70 -39.64
CA LEU A 20 -18.43 -8.05 -38.51
C LEU A 20 -18.87 -6.79 -37.76
N THR A 21 -20.18 -6.66 -37.52
CA THR A 21 -20.79 -5.51 -36.82
C THR A 21 -21.36 -5.93 -35.48
N TRP A 22 -21.63 -4.98 -34.59
CA TRP A 22 -22.29 -5.30 -33.31
C TRP A 22 -23.73 -5.82 -33.52
N ALA A 23 -24.37 -5.43 -34.63
CA ALA A 23 -25.70 -5.89 -35.01
C ALA A 23 -25.75 -7.39 -35.38
N ASP A 24 -24.62 -7.96 -35.83
CA ASP A 24 -24.50 -9.39 -36.13
C ASP A 24 -24.33 -10.23 -34.85
N LEU A 25 -23.96 -9.59 -33.73
CA LEU A 25 -23.78 -10.21 -32.41
C LEU A 25 -25.01 -10.03 -31.51
N GLU A 26 -26.13 -9.54 -32.05
CA GLU A 26 -27.41 -9.53 -31.35
C GLU A 26 -28.03 -10.93 -31.26
N ASP A 27 -28.77 -11.19 -30.18
CA ASP A 27 -29.36 -12.49 -29.92
C ASP A 27 -30.40 -12.82 -31.01
N ARG A 28 -30.16 -13.91 -31.76
CA ARG A 28 -31.04 -14.41 -32.83
C ARG A 28 -31.21 -15.91 -32.70
N ASP A 29 -32.36 -16.41 -33.15
CA ASP A 29 -32.69 -17.84 -33.21
C ASP A 29 -32.52 -18.60 -31.88
N GLY A 30 -32.87 -17.96 -30.76
CA GLY A 30 -32.77 -18.57 -29.42
C GLY A 30 -31.34 -18.77 -28.92
N ARG A 31 -30.32 -18.24 -29.61
CA ARG A 31 -28.92 -18.25 -29.18
C ARG A 31 -28.56 -16.92 -28.53
N VAL A 32 -28.00 -17.00 -27.32
CA VAL A 32 -27.51 -15.84 -26.56
C VAL A 32 -26.02 -15.68 -26.81
N TYR A 33 -25.61 -14.56 -27.38
CA TYR A 33 -24.21 -14.23 -27.61
C TYR A 33 -23.65 -13.44 -26.43
N ALA A 34 -22.40 -13.71 -26.04
CA ALA A 34 -21.74 -12.98 -24.96
C ALA A 34 -21.43 -11.56 -25.42
N LYS A 35 -22.00 -10.56 -24.75
CA LYS A 35 -21.79 -9.15 -25.09
C LYS A 35 -20.76 -8.56 -24.16
N ALA A 36 -19.92 -7.68 -24.69
CA ALA A 36 -18.92 -7.02 -23.88
C ALA A 36 -19.57 -6.04 -22.86
N SER A 37 -20.84 -5.65 -23.05
CA SER A 37 -21.67 -4.98 -22.05
C SER A 37 -21.91 -5.82 -20.79
N ASP A 38 -21.91 -7.15 -20.91
CA ASP A 38 -22.12 -8.06 -19.77
C ASP A 38 -20.94 -7.99 -18.80
N LEU A 39 -19.76 -7.56 -19.28
CA LEU A 39 -18.59 -7.34 -18.44
C LEU A 39 -18.79 -6.18 -17.46
N TYR A 40 -19.72 -5.26 -17.70
CA TYR A 40 -20.00 -4.18 -16.76
C TYR A 40 -20.49 -4.68 -15.41
N ILE A 41 -21.06 -5.89 -15.32
CA ILE A 41 -21.46 -6.50 -14.05
C ILE A 41 -20.26 -6.83 -13.15
N THR A 42 -19.07 -6.97 -13.73
CA THR A 42 -17.84 -7.25 -12.97
C THR A 42 -17.39 -6.05 -12.15
N LEU A 43 -17.67 -4.82 -12.58
CA LEU A 43 -17.30 -3.59 -11.86
C LEU A 43 -18.04 -3.44 -10.51
N PRO A 44 -19.39 -3.50 -10.43
CA PRO A 44 -20.09 -3.45 -9.15
C PRO A 44 -19.76 -4.66 -8.29
N LEU A 45 -19.55 -5.84 -8.89
CA LEU A 45 -19.14 -7.04 -8.17
C LEU A 45 -17.75 -6.88 -7.54
N ALA A 46 -16.77 -6.33 -8.26
CA ALA A 46 -15.44 -6.04 -7.73
C ALA A 46 -15.50 -5.02 -6.59
N LEU A 47 -16.31 -3.97 -6.73
CA LEU A 47 -16.52 -2.98 -5.69
C LEU A 47 -17.16 -3.61 -4.45
N LEU A 48 -18.16 -4.47 -4.62
CA LEU A 48 -18.76 -5.26 -3.54
C LEU A 48 -17.70 -6.12 -2.84
N PHE A 49 -16.85 -6.83 -3.59
CA PHE A 49 -15.76 -7.62 -3.02
C PHE A 49 -14.79 -6.76 -2.21
N LEU A 50 -14.47 -5.54 -2.65
CA LEU A 50 -13.63 -4.61 -1.89
C LEU A 50 -14.30 -4.15 -0.60
N ILE A 51 -15.61 -3.86 -0.63
CA ILE A 51 -16.37 -3.49 0.57
C ILE A 51 -16.39 -4.66 1.56
N VAL A 52 -16.72 -5.87 1.09
CA VAL A 52 -16.71 -7.08 1.93
C VAL A 52 -15.34 -7.32 2.52
N ARG A 53 -14.28 -7.19 1.72
CA ARG A 53 -12.90 -7.30 2.19
C ARG A 53 -12.58 -6.27 3.26
N TYR A 54 -12.95 -5.00 3.05
CA TYR A 54 -12.74 -3.94 4.02
C TYR A 54 -13.40 -4.25 5.37
N PHE A 55 -14.65 -4.70 5.35
CA PHE A 55 -15.36 -5.08 6.57
C PHE A 55 -14.78 -6.34 7.21
N PHE A 56 -14.35 -7.32 6.42
CA PHE A 56 -13.68 -8.51 6.94
C PHE A 56 -12.37 -8.15 7.65
N GLU A 57 -11.54 -7.28 7.04
CA GLU A 57 -10.29 -6.81 7.64
C GLU A 57 -10.59 -6.11 8.97
N LEU A 58 -11.59 -5.22 9.00
CA LEU A 58 -11.93 -4.46 10.20
C LEU A 58 -12.54 -5.32 11.31
N TYR A 59 -13.56 -6.13 11.01
CA TYR A 59 -14.35 -6.83 12.03
C TYR A 59 -13.89 -8.23 12.35
N VAL A 60 -13.13 -8.89 11.47
CA VAL A 60 -12.68 -10.27 11.67
C VAL A 60 -11.16 -10.33 11.78
N ALA A 61 -10.43 -9.76 10.83
CA ALA A 61 -8.98 -9.89 10.82
C ALA A 61 -8.30 -9.16 11.99
N THR A 62 -8.71 -7.93 12.31
CA THR A 62 -8.11 -7.18 13.44
C THR A 62 -8.36 -7.82 14.80
N PRO A 63 -9.57 -8.26 15.21
CA PRO A 63 -9.75 -8.92 16.50
C PRO A 63 -9.10 -10.31 16.53
N LEU A 64 -9.07 -11.03 15.41
CA LEU A 64 -8.38 -12.33 15.33
C LEU A 64 -6.87 -12.15 15.50
N ALA A 65 -6.26 -11.13 14.86
CA ALA A 65 -4.86 -10.79 15.06
C ALA A 65 -4.57 -10.40 16.52
N ALA A 66 -5.47 -9.65 17.17
CA ALA A 66 -5.38 -9.30 18.57
C ALA A 66 -5.49 -10.54 19.49
N LEU A 67 -6.40 -11.46 19.20
CA LEU A 67 -6.57 -12.72 19.94
C LEU A 67 -5.34 -13.64 19.82
N LEU A 68 -4.71 -13.67 18.64
CA LEU A 68 -3.44 -14.35 18.40
C LEU A 68 -2.22 -13.57 18.95
N ASN A 69 -2.45 -12.44 19.62
CA ASN A 69 -1.42 -11.58 20.21
C ASN A 69 -0.35 -11.12 19.19
N ILE A 70 -0.76 -11.01 17.92
CA ILE A 70 0.08 -10.51 16.83
C ILE A 70 0.18 -8.99 17.01
N LYS A 71 1.20 -8.57 17.76
CA LYS A 71 1.54 -7.17 17.92
C LYS A 71 2.29 -6.70 16.69
N GLU A 72 1.66 -5.80 15.93
CA GLU A 72 2.36 -5.06 14.90
C GLU A 72 3.49 -4.26 15.57
N LYS A 73 4.74 -4.70 15.36
CA LYS A 73 5.91 -4.01 15.88
C LYS A 73 6.12 -2.76 15.05
N THR A 74 5.36 -1.71 15.34
CA THR A 74 5.60 -0.39 14.75
C THR A 74 7.03 0.01 15.07
N ARG A 75 7.87 0.07 14.03
CA ARG A 75 9.28 0.46 14.18
C ARG A 75 9.29 1.95 14.50
N LEU A 76 9.30 2.28 15.80
CA LEU A 76 9.35 3.66 16.27
C LEU A 76 10.54 4.38 15.64
N ARG A 77 10.26 5.47 14.93
CA ARG A 77 11.29 6.32 14.34
C ARG A 77 12.15 6.92 15.44
N ALA A 78 13.44 7.09 15.17
CA ALA A 78 14.30 7.86 16.05
C ALA A 78 13.83 9.33 16.04
N PRO A 79 13.71 10.00 17.21
CA PRO A 79 13.33 11.41 17.25
C PRO A 79 14.38 12.26 16.54
N PRO A 80 14.02 13.36 15.86
CA PRO A 80 14.98 14.16 15.10
C PRO A 80 16.02 14.76 16.04
N ASN A 81 17.30 14.45 15.80
CA ASN A 81 18.41 15.06 16.53
C ASN A 81 19.62 15.22 15.60
N ALA A 82 19.90 16.45 15.20
CA ALA A 82 20.95 16.77 14.23
C ALA A 82 22.34 16.31 14.69
N THR A 83 22.64 16.40 15.99
CA THR A 83 23.94 16.01 16.54
C THR A 83 24.17 14.49 16.43
N LEU A 84 23.16 13.69 16.79
CA LEU A 84 23.22 12.23 16.72
C LEU A 84 23.20 11.72 15.27
N GLU A 85 22.42 12.36 14.40
CA GLU A 85 22.37 12.01 12.98
C GLU A 85 23.70 12.32 12.28
N HIS A 86 24.32 13.47 12.57
CA HIS A 86 25.64 13.82 12.04
C HIS A 86 26.69 12.78 12.47
N PHE A 87 26.72 12.39 13.74
CA PHE A 87 27.62 11.34 14.20
C PHE A 87 27.35 9.99 13.53
N TYR A 88 26.07 9.62 13.37
CA TYR A 88 25.66 8.36 12.74
C TYR A 88 26.14 8.23 11.29
N LEU A 89 26.12 9.33 10.54
CA LEU A 89 26.53 9.39 9.14
C LEU A 89 28.06 9.46 8.98
N THR A 90 28.76 10.15 9.88
CA THR A 90 30.20 10.43 9.73
C THR A 90 31.11 9.43 10.47
N SER A 91 30.75 9.03 11.69
CA SER A 91 31.63 8.27 12.58
C SER A 91 31.27 6.79 12.67
N GLY A 92 29.96 6.47 12.67
CA GLY A 92 29.50 5.09 12.63
C GLY A 92 28.16 4.83 13.33
N LYS A 93 27.64 3.60 13.16
CA LYS A 93 26.31 3.20 13.63
C LYS A 93 26.24 2.72 15.09
N GLN A 94 27.40 2.50 15.72
CA GLN A 94 27.52 1.97 17.08
C GLN A 94 28.51 2.84 17.89
N PRO A 95 28.04 3.80 18.69
CA PRO A 95 28.93 4.62 19.51
C PRO A 95 29.53 3.80 20.65
N LYS A 96 30.81 4.04 20.95
CA LYS A 96 31.49 3.52 22.15
C LYS A 96 31.07 4.31 23.39
N GLN A 97 31.36 3.78 24.59
CA GLN A 97 30.96 4.42 25.86
C GLN A 97 31.41 5.89 25.97
N VAL A 98 32.65 6.18 25.57
CA VAL A 98 33.21 7.54 25.58
C VAL A 98 32.44 8.46 24.63
N GLU A 99 32.05 7.97 23.46
CA GLU A 99 31.28 8.71 22.46
C GLU A 99 29.84 8.95 22.93
N VAL A 100 29.23 7.99 23.63
CA VAL A 100 27.90 8.14 24.24
C VAL A 100 27.90 9.27 25.27
N GLU A 101 28.94 9.38 26.10
CA GLU A 101 29.07 10.46 27.08
C GLU A 101 29.25 11.83 26.41
N LEU A 102 30.06 11.91 25.35
CA LEU A 102 30.24 13.14 24.57
C LEU A 102 28.94 13.58 23.90
N LEU A 103 28.25 12.64 23.23
CA LEU A 103 26.98 12.90 22.55
C LEU A 103 25.88 13.27 23.54
N SER A 104 25.85 12.63 24.72
CA SER A 104 24.94 12.96 25.81
C SER A 104 25.07 14.44 26.23
N ARG A 105 26.31 14.92 26.37
CA ARG A 105 26.59 16.34 26.70
C ARG A 105 26.22 17.27 25.55
N GLN A 106 26.55 16.93 24.31
CA GLN A 106 26.27 17.76 23.14
C GLN A 106 24.78 17.87 22.82
N SER A 107 24.03 16.80 23.01
CA SER A 107 22.64 16.71 22.62
C SER A 107 21.65 17.01 23.76
N GLY A 108 22.15 17.24 24.98
CA GLY A 108 21.32 17.41 26.19
C GLY A 108 20.50 16.18 26.57
N LEU A 109 20.85 15.00 26.07
CA LEU A 109 20.14 13.75 26.35
C LEU A 109 20.92 12.92 27.37
N SER A 110 20.24 12.08 28.14
CA SER A 110 20.94 11.07 28.95
C SER A 110 21.61 10.01 28.07
N GLY A 111 22.70 9.39 28.54
CA GLY A 111 23.38 8.30 27.81
C GLY A 111 22.41 7.19 27.36
N ARG A 112 21.46 6.81 28.22
CA ARG A 112 20.40 5.83 27.87
C ARG A 112 19.49 6.30 26.73
N GLN A 113 19.18 7.59 26.64
CA GLN A 113 18.40 8.15 25.54
C GLN A 113 19.20 8.13 24.23
N VAL A 114 20.50 8.44 24.29
CA VAL A 114 21.42 8.35 23.14
C VAL A 114 21.47 6.91 22.63
N GLU A 115 21.77 5.93 23.49
CA GLU A 115 21.79 4.50 23.10
C GLU A 115 20.46 4.04 22.49
N ARG A 116 19.33 4.44 23.10
CA ARG A 116 17.99 4.13 22.61
C ARG A 116 17.75 4.75 21.23
N TRP A 117 18.24 5.96 21.01
CA TRP A 117 18.17 6.65 19.71
C TRP A 117 18.92 5.86 18.64
N PHE A 118 20.19 5.49 18.88
CA PHE A 118 21.00 4.69 17.94
C PHE A 118 20.38 3.32 17.65
N ARG A 119 19.74 2.70 18.64
CA ARG A 119 18.98 1.45 18.43
C ARG A 119 17.77 1.67 17.52
N ARG A 120 17.00 2.73 17.73
CA ARG A 120 15.84 3.07 16.86
C ARG A 120 16.29 3.43 15.44
N ARG A 121 17.35 4.22 15.30
CA ARG A 121 17.90 4.65 14.01
C ARG A 121 18.40 3.48 13.16
N ARG A 122 19.07 2.51 13.78
CA ARG A 122 19.47 1.24 13.12
C ARG A 122 18.27 0.38 12.72
N ASN A 123 17.21 0.36 13.51
CA ASN A 123 15.97 -0.35 13.16
C ASN A 123 15.22 0.31 12.00
N GLN A 124 15.38 1.63 11.79
CA GLN A 124 14.85 2.32 10.61
C GLN A 124 15.61 1.97 9.33
N ASP A 125 16.92 1.70 9.41
CA ASP A 125 17.73 1.29 8.25
C ASP A 125 17.43 -0.13 7.75
N ARG A 126 16.73 -0.96 8.54
CA ARG A 126 16.38 -2.31 8.12
C ARG A 126 15.30 -2.25 7.03
N PRO A 127 15.43 -3.02 5.94
CA PRO A 127 14.36 -3.11 4.95
C PRO A 127 13.05 -3.56 5.61
N SER A 128 11.94 -3.03 5.10
CA SER A 128 10.57 -3.38 5.49
C SER A 128 10.15 -4.68 4.84
#